data_AF-A0AA51RTD8-F1
#
_entry.id   AF-A0AA51RTD8-F1
#
_cell.length_a   1.000
_cell.length_b   1.000
_cell.length_c   1.000
_cell.angle_alpha   90.00
_cell.angle_beta   90.00
_cell.angle_gamma   90.00
#
_symmetry.space_group_name_H-M   'P 1'
#
loop_
_entity.id
_entity.type
_entity.pdbx_description
1 polymer ?
#
loop_
_entity_poly.entity_id
_entity_poly.type
_entity_poly.pdbx_seq_one_letter_code
_entity_poly.pdbx_strand_id
1 'polypeptide(L)'
;MKSCIDVSREAKEREKQHVLWEVMSYTWADSTLTEQELRTYSRALRKVFSSWKDINRVATTDICGAFAVDSFLIFPCMFWFIMPDWQYDTEYLKQRRCRWYARPKWLYFCNPFRVLGYPIALLMSWPARRKLKTAFERYEL
;
A
#
# COMPACT_ATOMS: atom_id res chain seq x y z
N MET A 1 -25.74 14.96 -10.09
CA MET A 1 -26.05 13.77 -10.90
C MET A 1 -24.75 13.38 -11.61
N LYS A 2 -23.99 12.40 -11.08
CA LYS A 2 -22.68 12.01 -11.67
C LYS A 2 -22.93 11.28 -12.99
N SER A 3 -22.21 11.64 -14.05
CA SER A 3 -22.30 10.96 -15.35
C SER A 3 -21.96 9.47 -15.19
N CYS A 4 -22.60 8.59 -15.95
CA CYS A 4 -22.30 7.15 -15.95
C CYS A 4 -20.81 6.86 -16.23
N ILE A 5 -20.15 7.75 -16.98
CA ILE A 5 -18.72 7.71 -17.29
C ILE A 5 -17.87 8.02 -16.05
N ASP A 6 -18.29 8.97 -15.20
CA ASP A 6 -17.58 9.31 -13.96
C ASP A 6 -17.68 8.18 -12.93
N VAL A 7 -18.84 7.51 -12.85
CA VAL A 7 -19.05 6.37 -11.94
C VAL A 7 -18.19 5.17 -12.35
N SER A 8 -18.12 4.87 -13.65
CA SER A 8 -17.26 3.82 -14.22
C SER A 8 -15.76 4.07 -13.93
N ARG A 9 -15.32 5.33 -14.09
CA ARG A 9 -13.93 5.73 -13.82
C ARG A 9 -13.59 5.64 -12.34
N GLU A 10 -14.48 6.11 -11.46
CA GLU A 10 -14.32 6.00 -10.00
C GLU A 10 -14.30 4.54 -9.52
N ALA A 11 -15.05 3.64 -10.16
CA ALA A 11 -15.03 2.21 -9.85
C ALA A 11 -13.69 1.57 -10.22
N LYS A 12 -13.18 1.83 -11.44
CA LYS A 12 -11.86 1.34 -11.87
C LYS A 12 -10.73 1.85 -10.98
N GLU A 13 -10.73 3.14 -10.62
CA GLU A 13 -9.72 3.69 -9.73
C GLU A 13 -9.73 3.05 -8.33
N ARG A 14 -10.93 2.77 -7.80
CA ARG A 14 -11.06 2.05 -6.52
C ARG A 14 -10.57 0.61 -6.61
N GLU A 15 -10.81 -0.07 -7.72
CA GLU A 15 -10.28 -1.41 -7.98
C GLU A 15 -8.74 -1.40 -8.02
N LYS A 16 -8.11 -0.44 -8.72
CA LYS A 16 -6.64 -0.27 -8.74
C LYS A 16 -6.07 -0.14 -7.34
N GLN A 17 -6.69 0.72 -6.56
CA GLN A 17 -6.27 0.98 -5.19
C GLN A 17 -6.46 -0.26 -4.32
N HIS A 18 -7.54 -1.03 -4.51
CA HIS A 18 -7.77 -2.24 -3.75
C HIS A 18 -6.69 -3.28 -3.95
N VAL A 19 -6.44 -3.65 -5.21
CA VAL A 19 -5.45 -4.67 -5.57
C VAL A 19 -4.08 -4.27 -5.06
N LEU A 20 -3.70 -3.00 -5.24
CA LEU A 20 -2.39 -2.54 -4.79
C LEU A 20 -2.24 -2.54 -3.27
N TRP A 21 -3.26 -2.09 -2.53
CA TRP A 21 -3.24 -2.09 -1.07
C TRP A 21 -3.09 -3.50 -0.51
N GLU A 22 -3.83 -4.45 -1.06
CA GLU A 22 -3.76 -5.84 -0.65
C GLU A 22 -2.38 -6.43 -0.94
N VAL A 23 -1.92 -6.38 -2.19
CA VAL A 23 -0.63 -6.92 -2.62
C VAL A 23 0.53 -6.32 -1.82
N MET A 24 0.54 -5.01 -1.63
CA MET A 24 1.59 -4.33 -0.88
C MET A 24 1.55 -4.67 0.61
N SER A 25 0.38 -4.70 1.24
CA SER A 25 0.27 -5.05 2.67
C SER A 25 0.69 -6.49 2.93
N TYR A 26 0.29 -7.43 2.07
CA TYR A 26 0.77 -8.82 2.17
C TYR A 26 2.26 -8.93 1.91
N THR A 27 2.80 -8.30 0.86
CA THR A 27 4.25 -8.34 0.59
C THR A 27 5.08 -7.64 1.67
N TRP A 28 4.51 -6.65 2.33
CA TRP A 28 5.16 -5.95 3.44
C TRP A 28 5.15 -6.83 4.70
N ALA A 29 4.00 -7.38 5.08
CA ALA A 29 3.88 -8.19 6.28
C ALA A 29 4.59 -9.55 6.16
N ASP A 30 4.52 -10.16 4.97
CA ASP A 30 5.06 -11.48 4.72
C ASP A 30 6.30 -11.42 3.82
N SER A 31 7.45 -11.69 4.43
CA SER A 31 8.72 -11.78 3.70
C SER A 31 8.92 -13.11 2.99
N THR A 32 8.09 -14.12 3.27
CA THR A 32 8.17 -15.51 2.81
C THR A 32 7.25 -15.85 1.62
N LEU A 33 6.68 -14.84 0.96
CA LEU A 33 5.87 -15.04 -0.25
C LEU A 33 6.54 -15.96 -1.28
N THR A 34 5.79 -16.94 -1.74
CA THR A 34 6.22 -17.90 -2.75
C THR A 34 6.29 -17.25 -4.14
N GLU A 35 7.10 -17.83 -5.04
CA GLU A 35 7.17 -17.35 -6.43
C GLU A 35 5.81 -17.40 -7.15
N GLN A 36 4.96 -18.37 -6.81
CA GLN A 36 3.62 -18.53 -7.39
C GLN A 36 2.66 -17.41 -6.96
N GLU A 37 2.72 -16.98 -5.71
CA GLU A 37 1.95 -15.83 -5.21
C GLU A 37 2.43 -14.52 -5.85
N LEU A 38 3.75 -14.32 -5.91
CA LEU A 38 4.35 -13.15 -6.58
C LEU A 38 3.94 -13.06 -8.06
N ARG A 39 3.86 -14.19 -8.76
CA ARG A 39 3.36 -14.26 -10.14
C ARG A 39 1.87 -13.94 -10.26
N THR A 40 1.07 -14.33 -9.26
CA THR A 40 -0.36 -14.03 -9.21
C THR A 40 -0.57 -12.53 -8.98
N TYR A 41 0.18 -11.95 -8.04
CA TYR A 41 0.16 -10.52 -7.76
C TYR A 41 0.66 -9.67 -8.93
N SER A 42 1.73 -10.08 -9.62
CA SER A 42 2.23 -9.34 -10.78
C SER A 42 1.19 -9.31 -11.92
N ARG A 43 0.48 -10.41 -12.16
CA ARG A 43 -0.64 -10.48 -13.12
C ARG A 43 -1.82 -9.59 -12.70
N ALA A 44 -2.19 -9.62 -11.43
CA ALA A 44 -3.26 -8.77 -10.90
C ALA A 44 -2.91 -7.27 -11.06
N LEU A 45 -1.66 -6.90 -10.76
CA LEU A 45 -1.17 -5.53 -10.93
C LEU A 45 -1.14 -5.11 -12.40
N ARG A 46 -0.69 -5.96 -13.34
CA ARG A 46 -0.64 -5.64 -14.78
C ARG A 46 -2.02 -5.48 -15.43
N LYS A 47 -3.05 -6.18 -14.93
CA LYS A 47 -4.44 -5.98 -15.41
C LYS A 47 -4.93 -4.54 -15.17
N VAL A 48 -4.36 -3.89 -14.16
CA VAL A 48 -4.92 -2.67 -13.60
C VAL A 48 -3.98 -1.46 -13.75
N PHE A 49 -2.68 -1.69 -13.78
CA PHE A 49 -1.63 -0.68 -13.95
C PHE A 49 -0.82 -0.93 -15.22
N SER A 50 -0.64 0.14 -15.99
CA SER A 50 0.15 0.15 -17.23
C SER A 50 1.66 0.22 -16.97
N SER A 51 2.09 0.78 -15.84
CA SER A 51 3.52 0.97 -15.56
C SER A 51 3.87 0.77 -14.08
N TRP A 52 5.09 0.30 -13.83
CA TRP A 52 5.65 0.25 -12.48
C TRP A 52 5.75 1.63 -11.83
N LYS A 53 5.95 2.70 -12.63
CA LYS A 53 6.02 4.08 -12.13
C LYS A 53 4.71 4.48 -11.45
N ASP A 54 3.57 4.10 -12.01
CA ASP A 54 2.26 4.37 -11.43
C ASP A 54 2.05 3.56 -10.13
N ILE A 55 2.43 2.28 -10.15
CA ILE A 55 2.39 1.41 -8.97
C ILE A 55 3.21 2.01 -7.83
N ASN A 56 4.48 2.35 -8.10
CA ASN A 56 5.37 2.91 -7.09
C ASN A 56 4.91 4.29 -6.60
N ARG A 57 4.29 5.11 -7.46
CA ARG A 57 3.70 6.38 -7.04
C ARG A 57 2.57 6.14 -6.04
N VAL A 58 1.61 5.28 -6.33
CA VAL A 58 0.48 5.00 -5.42
C VAL A 58 0.98 4.30 -4.14
N ALA A 59 1.94 3.37 -4.26
CA ALA A 59 2.52 2.69 -3.11
C ALA A 59 3.25 3.65 -2.16
N THR A 60 3.97 4.64 -2.70
CA THR A 60 4.63 5.65 -1.86
C THR A 60 3.65 6.67 -1.32
N THR A 61 2.78 7.26 -2.14
CA THR A 61 1.92 8.35 -1.66
C THR A 61 0.77 7.88 -0.79
N ASP A 62 0.14 6.75 -1.13
CA ASP A 62 -1.11 6.33 -0.48
C ASP A 62 -0.84 5.27 0.58
N ILE A 63 -0.05 4.24 0.27
CA ILE A 63 0.24 3.18 1.24
C ILE A 63 1.26 3.67 2.27
N CYS A 64 2.46 4.13 1.88
CA CYS A 64 3.42 4.61 2.88
C CYS A 64 2.89 5.83 3.65
N GLY A 65 2.07 6.68 3.01
CA GLY A 65 1.36 7.77 3.68
C GLY A 65 0.38 7.29 4.74
N ALA A 66 -0.44 6.27 4.42
CA ALA A 66 -1.40 5.70 5.36
C ALA A 66 -0.74 4.99 6.55
N PHE A 67 0.37 4.31 6.30
CA PHE A 67 1.13 3.55 7.28
C PHE A 67 2.24 4.36 7.97
N ALA A 68 2.35 5.66 7.68
CA ALA A 68 3.39 6.52 8.26
C ALA A 68 3.34 6.54 9.80
N VAL A 69 2.14 6.71 10.38
CA VAL A 69 1.98 6.75 11.85
C VAL A 69 2.40 5.41 12.46
N ASP A 70 1.94 4.30 11.88
CA ASP A 70 2.28 2.95 12.34
C ASP A 70 3.78 2.71 12.29
N SER A 71 4.42 3.12 11.20
CA SER A 71 5.86 2.99 10.99
C SER A 71 6.65 3.81 12.01
N PHE A 72 6.16 4.98 12.40
CA PHE A 72 6.75 5.76 13.48
C PHE A 72 6.60 5.05 14.84
N LEU A 73 5.40 4.51 15.10
CA LEU A 73 5.08 3.84 16.37
C LEU A 73 5.82 2.51 16.57
N ILE A 74 6.39 1.91 15.53
CA ILE A 74 7.25 0.72 15.65
C ILE A 74 8.42 0.96 16.61
N PHE A 75 9.06 2.13 16.58
CA PHE A 75 10.22 2.39 17.45
C PHE A 75 9.86 2.44 18.94
N PRO A 76 8.83 3.19 19.37
CA PRO A 76 8.27 3.08 20.71
C PRO A 76 7.83 1.65 21.04
N CYS A 77 7.06 0.99 20.18
CA CYS A 77 6.60 -0.39 20.43
C CYS A 77 7.76 -1.35 20.70
N MET A 78 8.84 -1.26 19.92
CA MET A 78 10.06 -2.04 20.12
C MET A 78 10.75 -1.70 21.45
N PHE A 79 10.86 -0.42 21.79
CA PHE A 79 11.49 0.01 23.05
C PHE A 79 10.71 -0.49 24.29
N TRP A 80 9.38 -0.55 24.18
CA TRP A 80 8.50 -1.02 25.25
C TRP A 80 8.22 -2.53 25.22
N PHE A 81 8.84 -3.30 24.32
CA PHE A 81 8.57 -4.74 24.12
C PHE A 81 7.08 -5.07 23.87
N ILE A 82 6.29 -4.09 23.42
CA ILE A 82 4.90 -4.29 23.01
C ILE A 82 4.96 -4.52 21.50
N MET A 83 5.08 -5.78 21.08
CA MET A 83 4.94 -6.11 19.66
C MET A 83 3.44 -6.19 19.34
N PRO A 84 2.87 -5.24 18.57
CA PRO A 84 1.50 -5.40 18.13
C PRO A 84 1.42 -6.54 17.11
N ASP A 85 0.37 -7.35 17.19
CA ASP A 85 0.07 -8.34 16.17
C ASP A 85 -0.28 -7.62 14.86
N TRP A 86 0.70 -7.48 13.96
CA TRP A 86 0.52 -6.87 12.63
C TRP A 86 -0.21 -7.81 11.66
N GLN A 87 -1.30 -8.41 12.09
CA GLN A 87 -2.18 -9.18 11.21
C GLN A 87 -3.09 -8.19 10.48
N TYR A 88 -2.71 -7.85 9.24
CA TYR A 88 -3.54 -7.02 8.39
C TYR A 88 -4.69 -7.85 7.81
N ASP A 89 -5.75 -8.03 8.59
CA ASP A 89 -7.01 -8.58 8.09
C ASP A 89 -7.53 -7.74 6.91
N THR A 90 -8.13 -8.40 5.93
CA THR A 90 -8.72 -7.79 4.74
C THR A 90 -9.74 -6.70 5.11
N GLU A 91 -10.54 -6.91 6.16
CA GLU A 91 -11.50 -5.91 6.64
C GLU A 91 -10.80 -4.70 7.30
N TYR A 92 -9.69 -4.93 8.02
CA TYR A 92 -8.87 -3.85 8.55
C TYR A 92 -8.29 -2.97 7.44
N LEU A 93 -7.71 -3.58 6.40
CA LEU A 93 -7.15 -2.86 5.25
C LEU A 93 -8.22 -2.04 4.53
N LYS A 94 -9.42 -2.61 4.36
CA LYS A 94 -10.56 -1.95 3.74
C LYS A 94 -11.01 -0.73 4.54
N GLN A 95 -11.18 -0.84 5.85
CA GLN A 95 -11.54 0.29 6.70
C GLN A 95 -10.47 1.38 6.70
N ARG A 96 -9.20 1.01 6.79
CA ARG A 96 -8.08 1.94 6.76
C ARG A 96 -7.99 2.68 5.44
N ARG A 97 -8.15 1.98 4.32
CA ARG A 97 -8.24 2.58 2.98
C ARG A 97 -9.39 3.58 2.90
N CYS A 98 -10.58 3.22 3.37
CA CYS A 98 -11.73 4.13 3.39
C CYS A 98 -11.43 5.39 4.21
N ARG A 99 -10.80 5.26 5.38
CA ARG A 99 -10.38 6.40 6.21
C ARG A 99 -9.32 7.27 5.52
N TRP A 100 -8.41 6.67 4.76
CA TRP A 100 -7.36 7.38 4.02
C TRP A 100 -7.93 8.23 2.88
N TYR A 101 -8.88 7.70 2.12
CA TYR A 101 -9.50 8.45 1.02
C TYR A 101 -10.65 9.37 1.47
N ALA A 102 -11.13 9.23 2.70
CA ALA A 102 -12.18 10.09 3.25
C ALA A 102 -11.70 11.52 3.58
N ARG A 103 -10.38 11.75 3.71
CA ARG A 103 -9.84 13.09 4.02
C ARG A 103 -8.92 13.59 2.92
N PRO A 104 -8.83 14.91 2.72
CA PRO A 104 -7.95 15.48 1.72
C PRO A 104 -6.48 15.34 2.15
N LYS A 105 -5.60 15.02 1.19
CA LYS A 105 -4.21 14.61 1.46
C LYS A 105 -3.38 15.67 2.21
N TRP A 106 -3.67 16.96 2.02
CA TRP A 106 -2.95 18.06 2.68
C TRP A 106 -3.12 18.03 4.21
N LEU A 107 -4.28 17.63 4.71
CA LEU A 107 -4.58 17.54 6.13
C LEU A 107 -3.67 16.53 6.86
N TYR A 108 -3.10 15.59 6.12
CA TYR A 108 -2.22 14.57 6.65
C TYR A 108 -0.79 15.06 6.87
N PHE A 109 -0.36 16.10 6.15
CA PHE A 109 0.95 16.74 6.36
C PHE A 109 0.97 17.64 7.61
N CYS A 110 -0.19 17.99 8.16
CA CYS A 110 -0.29 18.72 9.43
C CYS A 110 0.02 17.85 10.67
N ASN A 111 0.10 16.52 10.51
CA ASN A 111 0.41 15.61 11.62
C ASN A 111 1.92 15.36 11.70
N PRO A 112 2.63 15.84 12.74
CA PRO A 112 4.08 15.70 12.85
C PRO A 112 4.55 14.24 12.88
N PHE A 113 3.76 13.33 13.48
CA PHE A 113 4.08 11.89 13.49
C PHE A 113 4.02 11.27 12.10
N ARG A 114 3.17 11.79 11.20
CA ARG A 114 3.15 11.34 9.81
C ARG A 114 4.35 11.84 9.02
N VAL A 115 4.76 13.08 9.25
CA VAL A 115 5.94 13.64 8.59
C VAL A 115 7.19 12.85 8.96
N LEU A 116 7.35 12.49 10.24
CA LEU A 116 8.47 11.68 10.71
C LEU A 116 8.33 10.20 10.35
N GLY A 117 7.11 9.67 10.36
CA GLY A 117 6.82 8.27 10.04
C GLY A 117 6.90 7.92 8.55
N TYR A 118 6.67 8.89 7.67
CA TYR A 118 6.70 8.69 6.23
C TYR A 118 8.06 8.22 5.69
N PRO A 119 9.22 8.83 6.03
CA PRO A 119 10.52 8.31 5.60
C PRO A 119 10.78 6.90 6.15
N ILE A 120 10.31 6.58 7.37
CA ILE A 120 10.41 5.24 7.94
C ILE A 120 9.58 4.24 7.11
N ALA A 121 8.33 4.57 6.81
CA ALA A 121 7.45 3.76 5.96
C ALA A 121 8.04 3.52 4.56
N LEU A 122 8.69 4.54 3.99
CA LEU A 122 9.38 4.42 2.70
C LEU A 122 10.56 3.44 2.77
N LEU A 123 11.37 3.52 3.82
CA LEU A 123 12.50 2.61 4.01
C LEU A 123 12.03 1.17 4.25
N MET A 124 11.05 0.98 5.13
CA MET A 124 10.49 -0.33 5.45
C MET A 124 9.80 -1.01 4.26
N SER A 125 9.08 -0.23 3.44
CA SER A 125 8.42 -0.76 2.24
C SER A 125 9.39 -1.05 1.09
N TRP A 126 10.64 -0.60 1.16
CA TRP A 126 11.62 -0.77 0.08
C TRP A 126 11.83 -2.23 -0.34
N PRO A 127 12.13 -3.20 0.57
CA PRO A 127 12.29 -4.60 0.19
C PRO A 127 11.05 -5.17 -0.50
N ALA A 128 9.85 -4.88 0.00
CA ALA A 128 8.59 -5.30 -0.61
C ALA A 128 8.41 -4.72 -2.02
N ARG A 129 8.66 -3.42 -2.19
CA ARG A 129 8.60 -2.75 -3.50
C ARG A 129 9.64 -3.30 -4.48
N ARG A 130 10.86 -3.63 -4.01
CA ARG A 130 11.88 -4.26 -4.85
C ARG A 130 11.45 -5.65 -5.31
N LYS A 131 10.96 -6.49 -4.40
CA LYS A 131 10.44 -7.84 -4.74
C LYS A 131 9.32 -7.76 -5.79
N LEU A 132 8.35 -6.86 -5.57
CA LEU A 132 7.25 -6.65 -6.51
C LEU A 132 7.70 -6.07 -7.83
N LYS A 133 8.68 -5.15 -7.85
CA LYS A 133 9.26 -4.62 -9.08
C LYS A 133 9.87 -5.75 -9.91
N THR A 134 10.72 -6.56 -9.28
CA THR A 134 11.37 -7.69 -9.94
C THR A 134 10.32 -8.68 -10.45
N ALA A 135 9.28 -9.00 -9.67
CA ALA A 135 8.20 -9.87 -10.13
C ALA A 135 7.39 -9.26 -11.30
N PHE A 136 7.15 -7.94 -11.26
CA PHE A 136 6.44 -7.22 -12.30
C PHE A 136 7.22 -7.25 -13.63
N GLU A 137 8.53 -7.02 -13.58
CA GLU A 137 9.43 -7.04 -14.75
C GLU A 137 9.74 -8.47 -15.24
N ARG A 138 9.93 -9.43 -14.33
CA ARG A 138 10.33 -10.81 -14.68
C ARG A 138 9.20 -11.65 -15.26
N TYR A 139 7.95 -11.43 -14.84
CA TYR A 139 6.77 -12.15 -15.34
C TYR A 139 6.02 -11.36 -16.41
N GLU A 140 6.76 -10.59 -17.21
CA GLU A 140 6.29 -10.08 -18.48
C GLU A 140 5.93 -11.28 -19.37
N LEU A 141 4.70 -11.28 -19.89
CA LEU A 141 4.06 -12.44 -20.54
C LEU A 141 4.94 -13.07 -21.62
#